data_AF-A0A7C2BRX6-F1
#
_entry.id   AF-A0A7C2BRX6-F1
#
_cell.length_a   1.000
_cell.length_b   1.000
_cell.length_c   1.000
_cell.angle_alpha   90.00
_cell.angle_beta   90.00
_cell.angle_gamma   90.00
#
_symmetry.space_group_name_H-M   'P 1'
#
loop_
_entity.id
_entity.type
_entity.pdbx_description
1 polymer ?
#
loop_
_entity_poly.entity_id
_entity_poly.type
_entity_poly.pdbx_seq_one_letter_code
_entity_poly.pdbx_strand_id
1 'polypeptide(L)'
;MEKLPEKITGLGMMDIRPAAAAPAALGLYLTLAVCLYHPYLNSFKPIDFFFLFNSAIGALGCFVITMRWVSVFWAALLAGAVYGFSPYALAFAAYHPFAGLAIAATPWLFTPAVFWKCRHRSCETPANRHETIPVAIITAALFALPFIVIATAFWTFAQPFAGPFFPLPNISPAHTNLISLIAPTAIDSRFAFSFYHLPLAAAVMGVFMYISIHRLGPLLAATAGLIFAYCDPILQTSPVVWGLIPMLFMSVLIGLGIEGLALASRPDKKWIMLCFLTMVCLTVFTCWHGYYIATSMYALATAISLCVFLMANANIRLHGIRWLLLTLAFAIDIILTARLIVDNIR
;
A
#
# COMPACT_ATOMS: atom_id res chain seq x y z
N MET A 1 -28.88 3.37 -18.54
CA MET A 1 -28.27 4.16 -17.45
C MET A 1 -29.37 4.55 -16.49
N GLU A 2 -29.59 3.69 -15.50
CA GLU A 2 -30.63 3.85 -14.49
C GLU A 2 -30.16 4.90 -13.47
N LYS A 3 -31.00 5.90 -13.18
CA LYS A 3 -30.69 6.95 -12.18
C LYS A 3 -30.44 6.28 -10.83
N LEU A 4 -29.21 6.35 -10.35
CA LEU A 4 -28.83 5.87 -9.02
C LEU A 4 -29.69 6.59 -7.96
N PRO A 5 -30.37 5.86 -7.06
CA PRO A 5 -31.22 6.46 -6.04
C PRO A 5 -30.39 7.28 -5.05
N GLU A 6 -30.75 8.56 -4.94
CA GLU A 6 -30.05 9.64 -4.22
C GLU A 6 -30.21 9.58 -2.68
N LYS A 7 -30.40 8.41 -2.07
CA LYS A 7 -30.68 8.34 -0.64
C LYS A 7 -30.17 7.07 0.05
N ILE A 8 -28.84 7.00 0.19
CA ILE A 8 -28.19 6.17 1.23
C ILE A 8 -27.29 7.10 2.07
N THR A 9 -27.92 8.02 2.80
CA THR A 9 -27.29 8.92 3.78
C THR A 9 -27.55 8.46 5.22
N GLY A 10 -27.73 7.15 5.42
CA GLY A 10 -28.21 6.56 6.67
C GLY A 10 -27.22 5.62 7.35
N LEU A 11 -25.92 5.94 7.34
CA LEU A 11 -24.92 5.60 8.39
C LEU A 11 -23.52 6.00 7.86
N GLY A 12 -22.97 7.11 8.35
CA GLY A 12 -21.52 7.23 8.56
C GLY A 12 -20.58 7.41 7.36
N MET A 13 -21.05 7.77 6.15
CA MET A 13 -20.15 8.38 5.16
C MET A 13 -19.93 9.85 5.55
N MET A 14 -19.15 10.10 6.60
CA MET A 14 -18.57 11.43 6.78
C MET A 14 -17.67 11.69 5.57
N ASP A 15 -17.92 12.78 4.84
CA ASP A 15 -17.00 13.29 3.84
C ASP A 15 -15.80 13.89 4.59
N ILE A 16 -14.93 13.01 5.10
CA ILE A 16 -13.82 13.41 5.95
C ILE A 16 -12.76 13.99 5.05
N ARG A 17 -12.59 15.31 5.14
CA ARG A 17 -11.45 15.99 4.52
C ARG A 17 -10.16 15.33 5.03
N PRO A 18 -9.21 14.97 4.16
CA PRO A 18 -7.99 14.26 4.55
C PRO A 18 -7.21 15.01 5.65
N ALA A 19 -7.27 16.34 5.66
CA ALA A 19 -6.66 17.18 6.69
C ALA A 19 -7.21 16.93 8.11
N ALA A 20 -8.50 16.62 8.24
CA ALA A 20 -9.13 16.34 9.54
C ALA A 20 -8.85 14.91 10.03
N ALA A 21 -8.73 13.94 9.11
CA ALA A 21 -8.45 12.54 9.43
C ALA A 21 -6.95 12.25 9.66
N ALA A 22 -6.05 13.03 9.06
CA ALA A 22 -4.61 12.79 9.10
C ALA A 22 -4.03 12.64 10.52
N PRO A 23 -4.38 13.49 11.51
CA PRO A 23 -3.86 13.35 12.87
C PRO A 23 -4.29 12.04 13.54
N ALA A 24 -5.54 11.62 13.34
CA ALA A 24 -6.04 10.36 13.87
C ALA A 24 -5.33 9.15 13.22
N ALA A 25 -5.16 9.18 11.90
CA ALA A 25 -4.41 8.15 11.18
C ALA A 25 -2.95 8.08 11.67
N LEU A 26 -2.28 9.23 11.84
CA LEU A 26 -0.91 9.28 12.36
C LEU A 26 -0.82 8.70 13.78
N GLY A 27 -1.75 9.04 14.67
CA GLY A 27 -1.80 8.48 16.02
C GLY A 27 -1.93 6.94 16.01
N LEU A 28 -2.77 6.40 15.12
CA LEU A 28 -2.91 4.95 14.95
C LEU A 28 -1.66 4.30 14.37
N TYR A 29 -0.98 4.93 13.41
CA TYR A 29 0.28 4.40 12.86
C TYR A 29 1.42 4.44 13.89
N LEU A 30 1.53 5.49 14.69
CA LEU A 30 2.49 5.55 15.79
C LEU A 30 2.19 4.49 16.85
N THR A 31 0.91 4.28 17.17
CA THR A 31 0.48 3.22 18.10
C THR A 31 0.84 1.83 17.56
N LEU A 32 0.61 1.59 16.27
CA LEU A 32 1.00 0.35 15.60
C LEU A 32 2.52 0.16 15.64
N ALA A 33 3.31 1.20 15.32
CA ALA A 33 4.76 1.15 15.39
C ALA A 33 5.26 0.80 16.81
N VAL A 34 4.72 1.46 17.84
CA VAL A 34 5.05 1.17 19.24
C VAL A 34 4.64 -0.25 19.62
N CYS A 35 3.46 -0.72 19.20
CA CYS A 35 2.98 -2.07 19.47
C CYS A 35 3.89 -3.14 18.86
N LEU A 36 4.33 -2.95 17.61
CA LEU A 36 5.23 -3.88 16.91
C LEU A 36 6.62 -3.94 17.56
N TYR A 37 7.17 -2.79 17.96
CA TYR A 37 8.53 -2.71 18.50
C TYR A 37 8.62 -2.74 20.02
N HIS A 38 7.50 -2.80 20.74
CA HIS A 38 7.42 -2.81 22.21
C HIS A 38 8.48 -3.71 22.89
N PRO A 39 8.68 -4.99 22.51
CA PRO A 39 9.67 -5.84 23.16
C PRO A 39 11.13 -5.38 22.97
N TYR A 40 11.39 -4.55 21.96
CA TYR A 40 12.72 -4.07 21.59
C TYR A 40 13.00 -2.61 22.01
N LEU A 41 11.99 -1.85 22.47
CA LEU A 41 12.15 -0.42 22.77
C LEU A 41 13.24 -0.14 23.82
N ASN A 42 13.47 -1.05 24.76
CA ASN A 42 14.49 -0.89 25.79
C ASN A 42 15.93 -0.98 25.26
N SER A 43 16.15 -1.61 24.10
CA SER A 43 17.46 -1.71 23.47
C SER A 43 17.70 -0.64 22.40
N PHE A 44 16.71 0.20 22.13
CA PHE A 44 16.79 1.19 21.07
C PHE A 44 17.69 2.36 21.44
N LYS A 45 18.58 2.70 20.49
CA LYS A 45 19.26 3.99 20.49
C LYS A 45 18.29 5.05 19.95
N PRO A 46 18.49 6.35 20.27
CA PRO A 46 17.66 7.42 19.74
C PRO A 46 17.51 7.40 18.20
N ILE A 47 18.53 6.94 17.48
CA ILE A 47 18.50 6.83 16.02
C ILE A 47 17.57 5.72 15.50
N ASP A 48 17.34 4.65 16.28
CA ASP A 48 16.44 3.55 15.88
C ASP A 48 14.97 4.02 15.79
N PHE A 49 14.57 4.97 16.64
CA PHE A 49 13.24 5.59 16.59
C PHE A 49 12.97 6.32 15.28
N PHE A 50 14.03 6.74 14.57
CA PHE A 50 13.90 7.41 13.28
C PHE A 50 13.23 6.51 12.24
N PHE A 51 13.52 5.21 12.27
CA PHE A 51 12.87 4.24 11.38
C PHE A 51 11.35 4.15 11.66
N LEU A 52 10.95 4.06 12.93
CA LEU A 52 9.54 3.96 13.35
C LEU A 52 8.77 5.20 12.88
N PHE A 53 9.36 6.37 13.06
CA PHE A 53 8.77 7.63 12.65
C PHE A 53 8.66 7.73 11.13
N ASN A 54 9.69 7.33 10.39
CA ASN A 54 9.67 7.31 8.93
C ASN A 54 8.61 6.35 8.36
N SER A 55 8.47 5.16 8.94
CA SER A 55 7.43 4.19 8.58
C SER A 55 6.03 4.78 8.80
N ALA A 56 5.78 5.42 9.96
CA ALA A 56 4.50 6.08 10.24
C ALA A 56 4.22 7.28 9.31
N ILE A 57 5.23 8.07 8.97
CA ILE A 57 5.11 9.16 7.98
C ILE A 57 4.81 8.63 6.58
N GLY A 58 5.47 7.53 6.18
CA GLY A 58 5.21 6.86 4.92
C GLY A 58 3.77 6.33 4.86
N ALA A 59 3.32 5.67 5.93
CA ALA A 59 1.93 5.23 6.08
C ALA A 59 0.94 6.40 5.97
N LEU A 60 1.22 7.53 6.63
CA LEU A 60 0.41 8.75 6.55
C LEU A 60 0.35 9.32 5.14
N GLY A 61 1.48 9.39 4.43
CA GLY A 61 1.52 9.85 3.04
C GLY A 61 0.67 8.96 2.13
N CYS A 62 0.79 7.64 2.29
CA CYS A 62 -0.02 6.66 1.56
C CYS A 62 -1.52 6.80 1.90
N PHE A 63 -1.88 7.02 3.16
CA PHE A 63 -3.25 7.34 3.58
C PHE A 63 -3.80 8.56 2.84
N VAL A 64 -3.07 9.69 2.85
CA VAL A 64 -3.48 10.93 2.19
C VAL A 64 -3.68 10.73 0.69
N ILE A 65 -2.75 10.03 0.02
CA ILE A 65 -2.88 9.70 -1.40
C ILE A 65 -4.10 8.81 -1.65
N THR A 66 -4.32 7.79 -0.82
CA THR A 66 -5.42 6.83 -0.99
C THR A 66 -6.79 7.50 -0.89
N MET A 67 -6.94 8.49 -0.01
CA MET A 67 -8.16 9.32 0.12
C MET A 67 -8.57 10.04 -1.18
N ARG A 68 -7.71 10.09 -2.20
CA ARG A 68 -8.09 10.60 -3.53
C ARG A 68 -9.08 9.70 -4.26
N TRP A 69 -9.01 8.38 -4.03
CA TRP A 69 -9.79 7.35 -4.71
C TRP A 69 -10.70 6.56 -3.77
N VAL A 70 -10.35 6.47 -2.49
CA VAL A 70 -11.10 5.76 -1.47
C VAL A 70 -11.85 6.76 -0.61
N SER A 71 -13.16 6.55 -0.44
CA SER A 71 -13.99 7.46 0.36
C SER A 71 -14.03 7.10 1.84
N VAL A 72 -13.80 5.83 2.18
CA VAL A 72 -13.90 5.34 3.55
C VAL A 72 -12.56 5.41 4.30
N PHE A 73 -12.57 6.09 5.44
CA PHE A 73 -11.40 6.26 6.33
C PHE A 73 -10.68 4.94 6.62
N TRP A 74 -11.40 3.87 6.98
CA TRP A 74 -10.80 2.59 7.37
C TRP A 74 -10.04 1.91 6.23
N ALA A 75 -10.54 1.96 4.99
CA ALA A 75 -9.83 1.40 3.84
C ALA A 75 -8.56 2.19 3.54
N ALA A 76 -8.63 3.53 3.58
CA ALA A 76 -7.44 4.36 3.42
C ALA A 76 -6.43 4.16 4.56
N LEU A 77 -6.91 4.01 5.80
CA LEU A 77 -6.09 3.75 6.98
C LEU A 77 -5.31 2.43 6.80
N LEU A 78 -6.00 1.37 6.41
CA LEU A 78 -5.39 0.06 6.18
C LEU A 78 -4.42 0.08 4.99
N ALA A 79 -4.72 0.81 3.91
CA ALA A 79 -3.75 1.03 2.83
C ALA A 79 -2.47 1.71 3.37
N GLY A 80 -2.60 2.79 4.13
CA GLY A 80 -1.43 3.42 4.74
C GLY A 80 -0.64 2.45 5.63
N ALA A 81 -1.32 1.65 6.47
CA ALA A 81 -0.68 0.64 7.31
C ALA A 81 0.06 -0.41 6.46
N VAL A 82 -0.58 -0.93 5.42
CA VAL A 82 0.03 -1.92 4.52
C VAL A 82 1.24 -1.34 3.81
N TYR A 83 1.25 -0.07 3.41
CA TYR A 83 2.43 0.54 2.80
C TYR A 83 3.57 0.68 3.82
N GLY A 84 3.36 1.43 4.90
CA GLY A 84 4.42 1.81 5.83
C GLY A 84 4.96 0.65 6.68
N PHE A 85 4.13 -0.36 6.94
CA PHE A 85 4.49 -1.52 7.75
C PHE A 85 4.59 -2.82 6.95
N SER A 86 4.42 -2.81 5.61
CA SER A 86 4.58 -4.01 4.78
C SER A 86 5.87 -4.78 5.12
N PRO A 87 5.90 -6.10 4.89
CA PRO A 87 7.15 -6.86 4.92
C PRO A 87 8.31 -6.19 4.17
N TYR A 88 8.01 -5.62 2.99
CA TYR A 88 8.97 -4.85 2.20
C TYR A 88 9.48 -3.59 2.91
N ALA A 89 8.60 -2.80 3.54
CA ALA A 89 9.00 -1.60 4.27
C ALA A 89 9.77 -1.95 5.55
N LEU A 90 9.34 -2.97 6.29
CA LEU A 90 10.01 -3.43 7.52
C LEU A 90 11.43 -3.95 7.24
N ALA A 91 11.69 -4.52 6.07
CA ALA A 91 13.03 -4.94 5.67
C ALA A 91 14.08 -3.82 5.72
N PHE A 92 13.67 -2.56 5.54
CA PHE A 92 14.59 -1.41 5.65
C PHE A 92 15.11 -1.23 7.08
N ALA A 93 14.42 -1.76 8.10
CA ALA A 93 14.87 -1.75 9.48
C ALA A 93 16.13 -2.60 9.72
N ALA A 94 16.42 -3.55 8.81
CA ALA A 94 17.61 -4.38 8.87
C ALA A 94 18.89 -3.64 8.44
N TYR A 95 18.76 -2.37 8.03
CA TYR A 95 19.83 -1.52 7.52
C TYR A 95 19.90 -0.23 8.34
N HIS A 96 20.48 0.83 7.77
CA HIS A 96 20.63 2.09 8.49
C HIS A 96 19.26 2.73 8.76
N PRO A 97 18.98 3.33 9.94
CA PRO A 97 17.68 3.94 10.24
C PRO A 97 17.22 5.03 9.25
N PHE A 98 18.17 5.73 8.62
CA PHE A 98 17.91 6.67 7.51
C PHE A 98 17.39 6.01 6.22
N ALA A 99 17.54 4.70 6.04
CA ALA A 99 16.93 3.97 4.93
C ALA A 99 15.40 4.17 4.90
N GLY A 100 14.78 4.33 6.08
CA GLY A 100 13.36 4.65 6.21
C GLY A 100 12.94 5.97 5.55
N LEU A 101 13.86 6.91 5.29
CA LEU A 101 13.53 8.16 4.60
C LEU A 101 12.94 7.91 3.22
N ALA A 102 13.38 6.87 2.52
CA ALA A 102 12.80 6.51 1.23
C ALA A 102 11.33 6.10 1.38
N ILE A 103 11.00 5.30 2.41
CA ILE A 103 9.62 4.89 2.73
C ILE A 103 8.77 6.12 3.04
N ALA A 104 9.28 7.02 3.88
CA ALA A 104 8.62 8.25 4.26
C ALA A 104 8.36 9.15 3.04
N ALA A 105 9.41 9.46 2.27
CA ALA A 105 9.37 10.47 1.21
C ALA A 105 8.55 10.05 -0.01
N THR A 106 8.60 8.78 -0.42
CA THR A 106 7.98 8.30 -1.66
C THR A 106 6.52 8.74 -1.84
N PRO A 107 5.59 8.49 -0.88
CA PRO A 107 4.22 8.96 -1.03
C PRO A 107 4.13 10.49 -1.09
N TRP A 108 4.85 11.22 -0.25
CA TRP A 108 4.77 12.69 -0.25
C TRP A 108 5.24 13.30 -1.57
N LEU A 109 6.20 12.67 -2.27
CA LEU A 109 6.65 13.11 -3.59
C LEU A 109 5.57 12.94 -4.67
N PHE A 110 4.68 11.96 -4.55
CA PHE A 110 3.55 11.77 -5.47
C PHE A 110 2.34 12.66 -5.14
N THR A 111 2.20 13.16 -3.92
CA THR A 111 1.07 13.98 -3.48
C THR A 111 0.78 15.18 -4.40
N PRO A 112 1.78 15.99 -4.82
CA PRO A 112 1.55 17.08 -5.76
C PRO A 112 0.91 16.62 -7.07
N ALA A 113 1.40 15.53 -7.67
CA ALA A 113 0.88 14.99 -8.92
C ALA A 113 -0.58 14.51 -8.80
N VAL A 114 -0.90 13.86 -7.67
CA VAL A 114 -2.23 13.29 -7.41
C VAL A 114 -3.29 14.38 -7.19
N PHE A 115 -2.94 15.46 -6.50
CA PHE A 115 -3.87 16.53 -6.12
C PHE A 115 -3.85 17.75 -7.05
N TRP A 116 -2.89 17.85 -7.98
CA TRP A 116 -2.79 18.98 -8.92
C TRP A 116 -4.09 19.27 -9.67
N LYS A 117 -4.73 18.22 -10.23
CA LYS A 117 -5.97 18.37 -11.00
C LYS A 117 -7.18 18.78 -10.15
N CYS A 118 -7.22 18.42 -8.86
CA CYS A 118 -8.33 18.80 -7.99
C CYS A 118 -8.38 20.31 -7.75
N ARG A 119 -7.21 20.97 -7.76
CA ARG A 119 -7.11 22.42 -7.59
C ARG A 119 -7.70 23.19 -8.77
N HIS A 120 -7.53 22.68 -10.00
CA HIS A 120 -8.00 23.36 -11.21
C HIS A 120 -9.45 23.01 -11.59
N ARG A 121 -9.96 21.84 -11.19
CA ARG A 121 -11.33 21.42 -11.54
C ARG A 121 -12.42 22.29 -10.93
N SER A 122 -12.16 22.98 -9.81
CA SER A 122 -13.09 23.95 -9.23
C SER A 122 -13.21 25.24 -10.06
N CYS A 123 -12.36 25.44 -11.07
CA CYS A 123 -12.36 26.63 -11.92
C CYS A 123 -12.70 26.34 -13.39
N GLU A 124 -12.81 25.08 -13.81
CA GLU A 124 -13.11 24.72 -15.19
C GLU A 124 -14.60 24.85 -15.49
N THR A 125 -14.97 25.96 -16.15
CA THR A 125 -16.20 26.04 -16.93
C THR A 125 -16.04 25.25 -18.24
N PRO A 126 -17.11 24.65 -18.80
CA PRO A 126 -17.04 23.77 -19.98
C PRO A 126 -16.52 24.43 -21.27
N ALA A 127 -16.23 25.74 -21.28
CA ALA A 127 -15.79 26.49 -22.45
C ALA A 127 -14.28 26.37 -22.76
N ASN A 128 -13.41 26.06 -21.78
CA ASN A 128 -11.95 26.10 -21.97
C ASN A 128 -11.30 24.72 -22.19
N ARG A 129 -11.78 23.97 -23.20
CA ARG A 129 -11.21 22.65 -23.56
C ARG A 129 -9.76 22.73 -24.09
N HIS A 130 -9.33 23.91 -24.54
CA HIS A 130 -7.99 24.16 -25.08
C HIS A 130 -6.88 24.28 -24.02
N GLU A 131 -7.22 24.44 -22.73
CA GLU A 131 -6.23 24.48 -21.63
C GLU A 131 -5.78 23.07 -21.13
N THR A 132 -6.18 22.01 -21.82
CA THR A 132 -5.94 20.62 -21.37
C THR A 132 -4.49 20.14 -21.54
N ILE A 133 -3.77 20.68 -22.52
CA ILE A 133 -2.36 20.32 -22.81
C ILE A 133 -1.40 20.73 -21.68
N PRO A 134 -1.37 21.99 -21.21
CA PRO A 134 -0.43 22.38 -20.14
C PRO A 134 -0.69 21.61 -18.84
N VAL A 135 -1.95 21.32 -18.50
CA VAL A 135 -2.29 20.54 -17.30
C VAL A 135 -1.73 19.12 -17.39
N ALA A 136 -1.80 18.49 -18.57
CA ALA A 136 -1.24 17.14 -18.77
C ALA A 136 0.29 17.14 -18.65
N ILE A 137 0.98 18.13 -19.26
CA ILE A 137 2.45 18.26 -19.18
C ILE A 137 2.90 18.49 -17.74
N ILE A 138 2.27 19.41 -17.01
CA ILE A 138 2.60 19.68 -15.61
C ILE A 138 2.34 18.44 -14.76
N THR A 139 1.21 17.75 -14.96
CA THR A 139 0.91 16.50 -14.25
C THR A 139 1.99 15.45 -14.52
N ALA A 140 2.40 15.28 -15.78
CA ALA A 140 3.46 14.34 -16.15
C ALA A 140 4.81 14.70 -15.51
N ALA A 141 5.17 15.99 -15.50
CA ALA A 141 6.38 16.48 -14.83
C ALA A 141 6.33 16.21 -13.32
N LEU A 142 5.18 16.42 -12.67
CA LEU A 142 4.97 16.11 -11.26
C LEU A 142 5.02 14.59 -10.98
N PHE A 143 4.59 13.74 -11.92
CA PHE A 143 4.75 12.28 -11.81
C PHE A 143 6.20 11.81 -11.99
N ALA A 144 7.02 12.57 -12.73
CA ALA A 144 8.46 12.30 -12.86
C ALA A 144 9.27 12.76 -11.64
N LEU A 145 8.74 13.72 -10.85
CA LEU A 145 9.40 14.31 -9.70
C LEU A 145 9.91 13.28 -8.67
N PRO A 146 9.14 12.25 -8.24
CA PRO A 146 9.64 11.23 -7.33
C PRO A 146 10.89 10.52 -7.84
N PHE A 147 10.94 10.23 -9.14
CA PHE A 147 12.08 9.56 -9.75
C PHE A 147 13.32 10.44 -9.75
N ILE A 148 13.16 11.72 -10.13
CA ILE A 148 14.25 12.69 -10.14
C ILE A 148 14.78 12.92 -8.73
N VAL A 149 13.89 13.15 -7.75
CA VAL A 149 14.29 13.43 -6.37
C VAL A 149 14.97 12.23 -5.72
N ILE A 150 14.44 11.02 -5.90
CA ILE A 150 15.06 9.80 -5.37
C ILE A 150 16.43 9.58 -6.01
N ALA A 151 16.54 9.65 -7.35
CA ALA A 151 17.80 9.42 -8.04
C ALA A 151 18.87 10.44 -7.66
N THR A 152 18.50 11.73 -7.62
CA THR A 152 19.43 12.80 -7.23
C THR A 152 19.86 12.67 -5.76
N ALA A 153 18.95 12.32 -4.85
CA ALA A 153 19.29 12.13 -3.43
C ALA A 153 20.31 10.99 -3.24
N PHE A 154 20.06 9.82 -3.81
CA PHE A 154 21.00 8.70 -3.72
C PHE A 154 22.32 8.98 -4.44
N TRP A 155 22.26 9.67 -5.59
CA TRP A 155 23.46 10.13 -6.27
C TRP A 155 24.29 11.08 -5.39
N THR A 156 23.65 12.03 -4.69
CA THR A 156 24.34 12.95 -3.78
C THR A 156 24.97 12.23 -2.59
N PHE A 157 24.28 11.25 -1.99
CA PHE A 157 24.83 10.45 -0.88
C PHE A 157 25.98 9.52 -1.31
N ALA A 158 26.07 9.20 -2.60
CA ALA A 158 27.19 8.45 -3.16
C ALA A 158 28.45 9.29 -3.39
N GLN A 159 28.35 10.63 -3.38
CA GLN A 159 29.49 11.48 -3.72
C GLN A 159 30.50 11.59 -2.57
N PRO A 160 31.82 11.67 -2.86
CA PRO A 160 32.86 11.78 -1.83
C PRO A 160 32.66 12.98 -0.88
N PHE A 161 32.10 14.09 -1.37
CA PHE A 161 31.89 15.30 -0.57
C PHE A 161 30.80 15.16 0.49
N ALA A 162 29.82 14.27 0.29
CA ALA A 162 28.76 14.01 1.26
C ALA A 162 29.15 12.90 2.26
N GLY A 163 30.31 12.25 2.04
CA GLY A 163 30.68 10.97 2.62
C GLY A 163 29.91 9.83 1.94
N PRO A 164 30.53 8.67 1.67
CA PRO A 164 29.86 7.53 1.05
C PRO A 164 28.87 6.91 2.04
N PHE A 165 27.72 7.54 2.17
CA PHE A 165 26.64 7.10 3.05
C PHE A 165 25.63 6.33 2.21
N PHE A 166 25.79 5.02 2.15
CA PHE A 166 24.81 4.14 1.53
C PHE A 166 23.92 3.53 2.61
N PRO A 167 22.71 4.08 2.83
CA PRO A 167 21.81 3.53 3.84
C PRO A 167 21.28 2.14 3.46
N LEU A 168 21.43 1.75 2.19
CA LEU A 168 20.89 0.53 1.60
C LEU A 168 21.92 -0.15 0.70
N PRO A 169 21.88 -1.48 0.59
CA PRO A 169 22.78 -2.21 -0.28
C PRO A 169 22.38 -2.04 -1.75
N ASN A 170 23.38 -2.03 -2.63
CA ASN A 170 23.19 -2.06 -4.08
C ASN A 170 23.00 -3.51 -4.57
N ILE A 171 21.99 -4.18 -4.03
CA ILE A 171 21.63 -5.55 -4.39
C ILE A 171 20.32 -5.51 -5.15
N SER A 172 20.31 -6.03 -6.38
CA SER A 172 19.09 -6.24 -7.13
C SER A 172 18.31 -7.41 -6.51
N PRO A 173 16.98 -7.27 -6.29
CA PRO A 173 16.16 -8.38 -5.83
C PRO A 173 16.25 -9.53 -6.84
N ALA A 174 16.51 -10.75 -6.35
CA ALA A 174 16.59 -11.91 -7.22
C ALA A 174 15.25 -12.14 -7.92
N HIS A 175 15.26 -12.58 -9.18
CA HIS A 175 14.03 -12.89 -9.92
C HIS A 175 13.18 -13.97 -9.23
N THR A 176 13.82 -14.85 -8.45
CA THR A 176 13.18 -15.86 -7.60
C THR A 176 12.33 -15.27 -6.47
N ASN A 177 12.48 -13.98 -6.16
CA ASN A 177 11.76 -13.31 -5.08
C ASN A 177 10.28 -13.05 -5.41
N LEU A 178 9.76 -13.40 -6.59
CA LEU A 178 8.31 -13.29 -6.84
C LEU A 178 7.49 -14.25 -5.95
N ILE A 179 8.08 -15.35 -5.49
CA ILE A 179 7.42 -16.27 -4.55
C ILE A 179 7.12 -15.56 -3.21
N SER A 180 7.87 -14.53 -2.83
CA SER A 180 7.60 -13.79 -1.59
C SER A 180 6.29 -13.02 -1.65
N LEU A 181 5.79 -12.72 -2.85
CA LEU A 181 4.48 -12.09 -3.01
C LEU A 181 3.37 -13.00 -2.45
N ILE A 182 3.58 -14.32 -2.53
CA ILE A 182 2.68 -15.34 -2.01
C ILE A 182 3.04 -15.67 -0.56
N ALA A 183 4.32 -15.95 -0.28
CA ALA A 183 4.75 -16.40 1.03
C ALA A 183 5.86 -15.48 1.56
N PRO A 184 5.52 -14.31 2.16
CA PRO A 184 6.50 -13.34 2.67
C PRO A 184 7.48 -13.96 3.66
N THR A 185 7.03 -14.95 4.44
CA THR A 185 7.81 -15.60 5.50
C THR A 185 8.68 -16.77 5.01
N ALA A 186 8.59 -17.14 3.73
CA ALA A 186 9.24 -18.36 3.23
C ALA A 186 10.63 -18.12 2.63
N ILE A 187 11.02 -16.86 2.37
CA ILE A 187 12.27 -16.53 1.69
C ILE A 187 13.16 -15.73 2.63
N ASP A 188 14.39 -16.20 2.82
CA ASP A 188 15.45 -15.50 3.58
C ASP A 188 15.96 -14.22 2.89
N SER A 189 15.37 -13.84 1.76
CA SER A 189 15.71 -12.61 1.07
C SER A 189 15.22 -11.42 1.87
N ARG A 190 16.15 -10.60 2.36
CA ARG A 190 15.82 -9.38 3.11
C ARG A 190 14.89 -8.45 2.33
N PHE A 191 15.03 -8.36 1.01
CA PHE A 191 14.14 -7.55 0.16
C PHE A 191 13.34 -8.41 -0.80
N ALA A 192 12.08 -8.60 -0.47
CA ALA A 192 11.14 -9.44 -1.20
C ALA A 192 9.85 -8.65 -1.41
N PHE A 193 9.44 -8.46 -2.68
CA PHE A 193 8.17 -7.80 -3.00
C PHE A 193 7.04 -8.60 -2.39
N SER A 194 6.52 -8.12 -1.27
CA SER A 194 5.60 -8.90 -0.47
C SER A 194 4.66 -8.01 0.32
N PHE A 195 3.42 -8.45 0.32
CA PHE A 195 2.33 -7.91 1.12
C PHE A 195 1.91 -8.97 2.13
N TYR A 196 1.09 -8.57 3.08
CA TYR A 196 0.41 -9.55 3.92
C TYR A 196 -0.62 -10.33 3.09
N HIS A 197 -1.00 -11.49 3.60
CA HIS A 197 -1.81 -12.50 2.92
C HIS A 197 -3.22 -11.98 2.60
N LEU A 198 -3.86 -11.32 3.56
CA LEU A 198 -5.21 -10.79 3.45
C LEU A 198 -5.31 -9.54 2.56
N PRO A 199 -4.37 -8.56 2.62
CA PRO A 199 -4.24 -7.52 1.60
C PRO A 199 -4.23 -8.04 0.17
N LEU A 200 -3.65 -9.21 -0.11
CA LEU A 200 -3.60 -9.74 -1.47
C LEU A 200 -5.01 -10.05 -2.01
N ALA A 201 -5.95 -10.50 -1.16
CA ALA A 201 -7.36 -10.67 -1.53
C ALA A 201 -8.00 -9.33 -1.95
N ALA A 202 -7.75 -8.28 -1.18
CA ALA A 202 -8.22 -6.95 -1.51
C ALA A 202 -7.52 -6.40 -2.76
N ALA A 203 -6.21 -6.64 -2.93
CA ALA A 203 -5.47 -6.20 -4.12
C ALA A 203 -6.11 -6.74 -5.40
N VAL A 204 -6.56 -8.00 -5.42
CA VAL A 204 -7.27 -8.59 -6.57
C VAL A 204 -8.54 -7.80 -6.90
N MET A 205 -9.40 -7.53 -5.91
CA MET A 205 -10.58 -6.68 -6.10
C MET A 205 -10.20 -5.27 -6.57
N GLY A 206 -9.17 -4.69 -5.95
CA GLY A 206 -8.66 -3.36 -6.24
C GLY A 206 -8.18 -3.21 -7.68
N VAL A 207 -7.48 -4.21 -8.22
CA VAL A 207 -7.06 -4.26 -9.64
C VAL A 207 -8.27 -4.21 -10.57
N PHE A 208 -9.31 -5.01 -10.31
CA PHE A 208 -10.52 -5.00 -11.15
C PHE A 208 -11.25 -3.66 -11.11
N MET A 209 -11.41 -3.09 -9.92
CA MET A 209 -11.99 -1.76 -9.76
C MET A 209 -11.16 -0.72 -10.49
N TYR A 210 -9.84 -0.78 -10.38
CA TYR A 210 -8.94 0.19 -10.98
C TYR A 210 -8.94 0.14 -12.52
N ILE A 211 -8.88 -1.06 -13.11
CA ILE A 211 -8.98 -1.27 -14.55
C ILE A 211 -10.30 -0.69 -15.08
N SER A 212 -11.40 -0.90 -14.34
CA SER A 212 -12.73 -0.39 -14.70
C SER A 212 -12.81 1.14 -14.74
N ILE A 213 -11.91 1.85 -14.07
CA ILE A 213 -11.86 3.34 -14.03
C ILE A 213 -10.92 3.89 -15.12
N HIS A 214 -10.23 3.05 -15.89
CA HIS A 214 -9.36 3.42 -17.03
C HIS A 214 -8.31 4.50 -16.72
N ARG A 215 -7.73 4.51 -15.50
CA ARG A 215 -6.67 5.46 -15.13
C ARG A 215 -5.29 4.85 -15.39
N LEU A 216 -4.64 5.24 -16.48
CA LEU A 216 -3.33 4.68 -16.85
C LEU A 216 -2.14 5.36 -16.16
N GLY A 217 -2.27 6.61 -15.71
CA GLY A 217 -1.14 7.41 -15.19
C GLY A 217 -0.36 6.76 -14.04
N PRO A 218 -1.01 6.46 -12.88
CA PRO A 218 -0.32 5.80 -11.77
C PRO A 218 0.20 4.41 -12.11
N LEU A 219 -0.46 3.68 -13.02
CA LEU A 219 0.02 2.38 -13.50
C LEU A 219 1.36 2.53 -14.23
N LEU A 220 1.52 3.53 -15.10
CA LEU A 220 2.79 3.79 -15.79
C LEU A 220 3.93 4.08 -14.80
N ALA A 221 3.68 4.87 -13.75
CA ALA A 221 4.67 5.14 -12.71
C ALA A 221 5.02 3.85 -11.93
N ALA A 222 4.03 3.04 -11.57
CA ALA A 222 4.25 1.75 -10.92
C ALA A 222 5.07 0.80 -11.79
N THR A 223 4.76 0.70 -13.09
CA THR A 223 5.51 -0.11 -14.05
C THR A 223 6.95 0.38 -14.21
N ALA A 224 7.17 1.69 -14.33
CA ALA A 224 8.52 2.26 -14.39
C ALA A 224 9.33 1.96 -13.13
N GLY A 225 8.75 2.14 -11.95
CA GLY A 225 9.39 1.80 -10.67
C GLY A 225 9.69 0.31 -10.56
N LEU A 226 8.80 -0.56 -11.04
CA LEU A 226 9.03 -2.00 -11.08
C LEU A 226 10.18 -2.37 -12.01
N ILE A 227 10.25 -1.78 -13.21
CA ILE A 227 11.35 -2.00 -14.17
C ILE A 227 12.67 -1.59 -13.51
N PHE A 228 12.74 -0.38 -12.94
CA PHE A 228 13.95 0.10 -12.27
C PHE A 228 14.35 -0.72 -11.04
N ALA A 229 13.39 -1.37 -10.37
CA ALA A 229 13.69 -2.27 -9.25
C ALA A 229 14.39 -3.56 -9.66
N TYR A 230 14.34 -3.93 -10.95
CA TYR A 230 15.06 -5.10 -11.50
C TYR A 230 16.24 -4.70 -12.40
N CYS A 231 16.48 -3.41 -12.62
CA CYS A 231 17.66 -2.91 -13.30
C CYS A 231 18.85 -2.85 -12.35
N ASP A 232 20.06 -2.82 -12.92
CA ASP A 232 21.26 -2.44 -12.18
C ASP A 232 21.13 -1.02 -11.58
N PRO A 233 21.86 -0.70 -10.50
CA PRO A 233 21.76 0.59 -9.84
C PRO A 233 21.90 1.78 -10.80
N ILE A 234 20.81 2.54 -10.98
CA ILE A 234 20.79 3.75 -11.82
C ILE A 234 21.21 4.95 -10.96
N LEU A 235 22.26 5.66 -11.36
CA LEU A 235 22.81 6.80 -10.60
C LEU A 235 23.13 6.45 -9.14
N GLN A 236 23.65 5.24 -8.89
CA GLN A 236 23.94 4.72 -7.53
C GLN A 236 22.69 4.58 -6.63
N THR A 237 21.48 4.63 -7.21
CA THR A 237 20.24 4.37 -6.49
C THR A 237 20.04 2.87 -6.34
N SER A 238 19.90 2.41 -5.10
CA SER A 238 19.61 1.00 -4.82
C SER A 238 18.30 0.57 -5.51
N PRO A 239 18.27 -0.56 -6.25
CA PRO A 239 17.07 -1.07 -6.91
C PRO A 239 15.87 -1.25 -5.97
N VAL A 240 16.15 -1.56 -4.70
CA VAL A 240 15.15 -1.70 -3.64
C VAL A 240 14.37 -0.40 -3.40
N VAL A 241 14.96 0.77 -3.61
CA VAL A 241 14.25 2.04 -3.43
C VAL A 241 13.18 2.20 -4.50
N TRP A 242 13.48 1.81 -5.74
CA TRP A 242 12.53 1.84 -6.85
C TRP A 242 11.30 0.97 -6.59
N GLY A 243 11.47 -0.14 -5.86
CA GLY A 243 10.39 -1.03 -5.46
C GLY A 243 9.36 -0.38 -4.52
N LEU A 244 9.68 0.72 -3.83
CA LEU A 244 8.70 1.45 -3.01
C LEU A 244 7.56 2.04 -3.85
N ILE A 245 7.82 2.37 -5.12
CA ILE A 245 6.82 2.95 -6.04
C ILE A 245 5.71 1.95 -6.39
N PRO A 246 5.98 0.75 -6.93
CA PRO A 246 4.94 -0.25 -7.14
C PRO A 246 4.32 -0.71 -5.81
N MET A 247 5.07 -0.73 -4.70
CA MET A 247 4.50 -1.06 -3.38
C MET A 247 3.46 -0.01 -2.92
N LEU A 248 3.74 1.28 -3.12
CA LEU A 248 2.79 2.36 -2.86
C LEU A 248 1.53 2.20 -3.73
N PHE A 249 1.69 1.96 -5.03
CA PHE A 249 0.58 1.77 -5.94
C PHE A 249 -0.31 0.57 -5.56
N MET A 250 0.31 -0.57 -5.29
CA MET A 250 -0.40 -1.77 -4.85
C MET A 250 -1.12 -1.55 -3.51
N SER A 251 -0.53 -0.76 -2.60
CA SER A 251 -1.20 -0.39 -1.36
C SER A 251 -2.46 0.46 -1.58
N VAL A 252 -2.43 1.41 -2.53
CA VAL A 252 -3.62 2.16 -2.94
C VAL A 252 -4.68 1.23 -3.54
N LEU A 253 -4.28 0.25 -4.36
CA LEU A 253 -5.18 -0.78 -4.89
C LEU A 253 -5.79 -1.63 -3.77
N ILE A 254 -5.02 -1.99 -2.75
CA ILE A 254 -5.52 -2.69 -1.57
C ILE A 254 -6.60 -1.86 -0.88
N GLY A 255 -6.38 -0.56 -0.65
CA GLY A 255 -7.40 0.33 -0.10
C GLY A 255 -8.70 0.33 -0.92
N LEU A 256 -8.58 0.47 -2.24
CA LEU A 256 -9.72 0.37 -3.17
C LEU A 256 -10.44 -0.97 -3.06
N GLY A 257 -9.68 -2.06 -2.98
CA GLY A 257 -10.22 -3.40 -2.84
C GLY A 257 -10.95 -3.66 -1.54
N ILE A 258 -10.45 -3.12 -0.42
CA ILE A 258 -11.11 -3.21 0.89
C ILE A 258 -12.45 -2.49 0.83
N GLU A 259 -12.48 -1.26 0.30
CA GLU A 259 -13.73 -0.51 0.12
C GLU A 259 -14.69 -1.25 -0.81
N GLY A 260 -14.20 -1.79 -1.92
CA GLY A 260 -14.95 -2.63 -2.84
C GLY A 260 -15.58 -3.84 -2.16
N LEU A 261 -14.80 -4.63 -1.42
CA LEU A 261 -15.28 -5.81 -0.69
C LEU A 261 -16.31 -5.45 0.39
N ALA A 262 -16.11 -4.35 1.11
CA ALA A 262 -17.02 -3.92 2.17
C ALA A 262 -18.38 -3.42 1.60
N LEU A 263 -18.34 -2.72 0.46
CA LEU A 263 -19.52 -2.16 -0.20
C LEU A 263 -20.16 -3.11 -1.22
N ALA A 264 -19.53 -4.23 -1.54
CA ALA A 264 -19.96 -5.14 -2.59
C ALA A 264 -21.42 -5.59 -2.44
N SER A 265 -22.13 -5.66 -3.55
CA SER A 265 -23.54 -6.02 -3.61
C SER A 265 -23.75 -7.31 -4.40
N ARG A 266 -24.99 -7.78 -4.52
CA ARG A 266 -25.31 -9.00 -5.30
C ARG A 266 -24.81 -8.96 -6.76
N PRO A 267 -24.85 -7.82 -7.47
CA PRO A 267 -24.19 -7.65 -8.77
C PRO A 267 -22.69 -8.00 -8.78
N ASP A 268 -21.99 -7.72 -7.69
CA ASP A 268 -20.53 -7.87 -7.58
C ASP A 268 -20.10 -9.29 -7.23
N LYS A 269 -21.06 -10.23 -7.07
CA LYS A 269 -20.81 -11.60 -6.61
C LYS A 269 -19.73 -12.35 -7.40
N LYS A 270 -19.61 -12.09 -8.71
CA LYS A 270 -18.60 -12.73 -9.57
C LYS A 270 -17.18 -12.30 -9.18
N TRP A 271 -17.00 -11.02 -8.88
CA TRP A 271 -15.71 -10.46 -8.46
C TRP A 271 -15.31 -10.94 -7.07
N ILE A 272 -16.26 -11.00 -6.13
CA ILE A 272 -16.00 -11.55 -4.79
C ILE A 272 -15.67 -13.05 -4.86
N MET A 273 -16.40 -13.80 -5.70
CA MET A 273 -16.13 -15.23 -5.92
C MET A 273 -14.74 -15.44 -6.50
N LEU A 274 -14.29 -14.57 -7.41
CA LEU A 274 -12.93 -14.63 -7.94
C LEU A 274 -11.89 -14.36 -6.85
N CYS A 275 -12.09 -13.36 -5.98
CA CYS A 275 -11.21 -13.11 -4.84
C CYS A 275 -11.13 -14.34 -3.91
N PHE A 276 -12.29 -14.96 -3.61
CA PHE A 276 -12.37 -16.19 -2.83
C PHE A 276 -11.59 -17.34 -3.49
N LEU A 277 -11.80 -17.60 -4.78
CA LEU A 277 -11.09 -18.65 -5.52
C LEU A 277 -9.59 -18.43 -5.53
N THR A 278 -9.13 -17.18 -5.71
CA THR A 278 -7.71 -16.84 -5.63
C THR A 278 -7.14 -17.18 -4.26
N MET A 279 -7.85 -16.85 -3.16
CA MET A 279 -7.38 -17.18 -1.80
C MET A 279 -7.36 -18.70 -1.55
N VAL A 280 -8.33 -19.46 -2.08
CA VAL A 280 -8.30 -20.93 -2.00
C VAL A 280 -7.06 -21.48 -2.72
N CYS A 281 -6.79 -21.02 -3.95
CA CYS A 281 -5.62 -21.45 -4.70
C CYS A 281 -4.31 -21.15 -3.95
N LEU A 282 -4.19 -19.95 -3.36
CA LEU A 282 -3.01 -19.60 -2.56
C LEU A 282 -2.90 -20.44 -1.28
N THR A 283 -4.01 -20.70 -0.59
CA THR A 283 -4.05 -21.56 0.59
C THR A 283 -3.56 -22.97 0.28
N VAL A 284 -4.04 -23.57 -0.82
CA VAL A 284 -3.63 -24.91 -1.27
C VAL A 284 -2.16 -24.90 -1.67
N PHE A 285 -1.72 -23.89 -2.41
CA PHE A 285 -0.33 -23.74 -2.83
C PHE A 285 0.62 -23.66 -1.63
N THR A 286 0.33 -22.81 -0.63
CA THR A 286 1.18 -22.69 0.56
C THR A 286 1.15 -23.94 1.43
N CYS A 287 0.01 -24.64 1.49
CA CYS A 287 -0.12 -25.91 2.20
C CYS A 287 0.78 -26.98 1.58
N TRP A 288 0.75 -27.08 0.24
CA TRP A 288 1.58 -28.03 -0.51
C TRP A 288 3.09 -27.83 -0.27
N HIS A 289 3.52 -26.58 -0.13
CA HIS A 289 4.93 -26.24 0.11
C HIS A 289 5.33 -26.23 1.60
N GLY A 290 4.42 -26.58 2.51
CA GLY A 290 4.71 -26.63 3.95
C GLY A 290 4.85 -25.27 4.63
N TYR A 291 4.33 -24.19 4.04
CA TYR A 291 4.36 -22.85 4.64
C TYR A 291 3.20 -22.67 5.62
N TYR A 292 3.31 -23.25 6.83
CA TYR A 292 2.23 -23.33 7.81
C TYR A 292 1.63 -21.97 8.20
N ILE A 293 2.47 -20.96 8.46
CA ILE A 293 2.01 -19.61 8.85
C ILE A 293 1.24 -18.97 7.70
N ALA A 294 1.83 -18.97 6.50
CA ALA A 294 1.18 -18.41 5.31
C ALA A 294 -0.14 -19.12 4.97
N THR A 295 -0.15 -20.45 5.09
CA THR A 295 -1.36 -21.27 4.90
C THR A 295 -2.47 -20.89 5.86
N SER A 296 -2.14 -20.68 7.15
CA SER A 296 -3.12 -20.28 8.16
C SER A 296 -3.70 -18.90 7.87
N MET A 297 -2.86 -17.95 7.41
CA MET A 297 -3.32 -16.60 7.05
C MET A 297 -4.14 -16.58 5.76
N TYR A 298 -3.78 -17.38 4.74
CA TYR A 298 -4.61 -17.53 3.53
C TYR A 298 -5.92 -18.28 3.79
N ALA A 299 -5.93 -19.25 4.73
CA ALA A 299 -7.16 -19.89 5.16
C ALA A 299 -8.09 -18.87 5.84
N LEU A 300 -7.56 -17.97 6.67
CA LEU A 300 -8.32 -16.85 7.23
C LEU A 300 -8.85 -15.93 6.12
N ALA A 301 -8.02 -15.58 5.13
CA ALA A 301 -8.45 -14.77 3.99
C ALA A 301 -9.55 -15.42 3.16
N THR A 302 -9.46 -16.73 2.98
CA THR A 302 -10.47 -17.56 2.32
C THR A 302 -11.79 -17.53 3.08
N ALA A 303 -11.75 -17.72 4.41
CA ALA A 303 -12.93 -17.67 5.26
C ALA A 303 -13.62 -16.30 5.23
N ILE A 304 -12.86 -15.21 5.34
CA ILE A 304 -13.40 -13.84 5.28
C ILE A 304 -14.00 -13.55 3.91
N SER A 305 -13.32 -13.93 2.82
CA SER A 305 -13.82 -13.75 1.45
C SER A 305 -15.11 -14.53 1.22
N LEU A 306 -15.21 -15.76 1.76
CA LEU A 306 -16.42 -16.57 1.71
C LEU A 306 -17.57 -15.93 2.49
N CYS A 307 -17.32 -15.43 3.70
CA CYS A 307 -18.31 -14.70 4.50
C CYS A 307 -18.85 -13.47 3.76
N VAL A 308 -17.96 -12.67 3.15
CA VAL A 308 -18.34 -11.51 2.32
C VAL A 308 -19.16 -11.95 1.11
N PHE A 309 -18.77 -13.03 0.43
CA PHE A 309 -19.50 -13.60 -0.69
C PHE A 309 -20.91 -14.05 -0.29
N LEU A 310 -21.05 -14.81 0.81
CA LEU A 310 -22.34 -15.30 1.29
C LEU A 310 -23.26 -14.13 1.68
N MET A 311 -22.74 -13.12 2.37
CA MET A 311 -23.49 -11.90 2.69
C MET A 311 -23.94 -11.15 1.43
N ALA A 312 -23.08 -11.04 0.42
CA ALA A 312 -23.42 -10.38 -0.85
C ALA A 312 -24.43 -11.18 -1.67
N ASN A 313 -24.30 -12.51 -1.71
CA ASN A 313 -25.21 -13.40 -2.42
C ASN A 313 -26.61 -13.42 -1.80
N ALA A 314 -26.69 -13.41 -0.47
CA ALA A 314 -27.93 -13.27 0.29
C ALA A 314 -28.49 -11.84 0.30
N ASN A 315 -27.79 -10.87 -0.32
CA ASN A 315 -28.17 -9.46 -0.36
C ASN A 315 -28.33 -8.82 1.03
N ILE A 316 -27.58 -9.32 2.02
CA ILE A 316 -27.59 -8.82 3.40
C ILE A 316 -26.75 -7.53 3.46
N ARG A 317 -27.39 -6.40 3.77
CA ARG A 317 -26.77 -5.05 3.80
C ARG A 317 -26.16 -4.68 5.15
N LEU A 318 -25.44 -5.62 5.77
CA LEU A 318 -24.76 -5.39 7.07
C LEU A 318 -23.35 -4.84 6.85
N HIS A 319 -23.24 -3.64 6.27
CA HIS A 319 -21.96 -3.02 5.92
C HIS A 319 -21.03 -2.86 7.13
N GLY A 320 -21.57 -2.50 8.30
CA GLY A 320 -20.78 -2.39 9.53
C GLY A 320 -20.09 -3.69 9.95
N ILE A 321 -20.78 -4.83 9.82
CA ILE A 321 -20.21 -6.15 10.14
C ILE A 321 -19.10 -6.51 9.14
N ARG A 322 -19.29 -6.21 7.85
CA ARG A 322 -18.25 -6.44 6.83
C ARG A 322 -17.01 -5.62 7.09
N TRP A 323 -17.18 -4.34 7.43
CA TRP A 323 -16.07 -3.48 7.83
C TRP A 323 -15.35 -4.04 9.04
N LEU A 324 -16.07 -4.42 10.10
CA LEU A 324 -15.48 -4.99 11.30
C LEU A 324 -14.71 -6.29 11.02
N LEU A 325 -15.28 -7.20 10.22
CA LEU A 325 -14.65 -8.45 9.84
C LEU A 325 -13.36 -8.22 9.04
N LEU A 326 -13.42 -7.34 8.04
CA LEU A 326 -12.26 -6.99 7.21
C LEU A 326 -11.19 -6.29 8.06
N THR A 327 -11.53 -5.27 8.84
CA THR A 327 -10.54 -4.52 9.64
C THR A 327 -9.89 -5.39 10.69
N LEU A 328 -10.65 -6.25 11.37
CA LEU A 328 -10.10 -7.17 12.38
C LEU A 328 -9.15 -8.18 11.74
N ALA A 329 -9.56 -8.81 10.62
CA ALA A 329 -8.72 -9.78 9.94
C ALA A 329 -7.45 -9.13 9.38
N PHE A 330 -7.51 -7.90 8.85
CA PHE A 330 -6.34 -7.14 8.42
C PHE A 330 -5.43 -6.80 9.58
N ALA A 331 -5.98 -6.36 10.71
CA ALA A 331 -5.19 -6.05 11.90
C ALA A 331 -4.45 -7.28 12.42
N ILE A 332 -5.11 -8.45 12.46
CA ILE A 332 -4.48 -9.72 12.87
C ILE A 332 -3.32 -10.07 11.92
N ASP A 333 -3.54 -10.07 10.61
CA ASP A 333 -2.51 -10.43 9.63
C ASP A 333 -1.32 -9.45 9.65
N ILE A 334 -1.60 -8.14 9.71
CA ILE A 334 -0.57 -7.10 9.84
C ILE A 334 0.25 -7.31 11.11
N ILE A 335 -0.39 -7.41 12.28
CA ILE A 335 0.31 -7.48 13.57
C ILE A 335 1.14 -8.77 13.66
N LEU A 336 0.55 -9.93 13.33
CA LEU A 336 1.26 -11.21 13.45
C LEU A 336 2.42 -11.28 12.47
N THR A 337 2.19 -10.97 11.20
CA THR A 337 3.24 -11.07 10.17
C THR A 337 4.32 -10.01 10.36
N ALA A 338 3.96 -8.76 10.68
CA ALA A 338 4.93 -7.71 10.95
C ALA A 338 5.80 -8.05 12.15
N ARG A 339 5.20 -8.57 13.23
CA ARG A 339 5.95 -8.98 14.43
C ARG A 339 6.93 -10.10 14.13
N LEU A 340 6.53 -11.13 13.40
CA LEU A 340 7.44 -12.20 12.97
C LEU A 340 8.64 -11.66 12.16
N ILE A 341 8.41 -10.66 11.31
CA ILE A 341 9.48 -10.03 10.52
C ILE A 341 10.39 -9.19 11.40
N VAL A 342 9.83 -8.40 12.32
CA VAL A 342 10.62 -7.60 13.27
C VAL A 342 11.47 -8.50 14.15
N ASP A 343 10.90 -9.61 14.64
CA ASP A 343 11.58 -10.60 15.46
C ASP A 343 12.72 -11.31 14.70
N ASN A 344 12.59 -11.50 13.38
CA ASN A 344 13.65 -12.07 12.55
C ASN A 344 14.77 -11.07 12.19
N ILE A 345 14.47 -9.77 12.19
CA ILE A 345 15.44 -8.72 11.87
C ILE A 345 16.32 -8.36 13.07
N ARG A 346 15.84 -8.54 14.30
CA ARG A 346 16.48 -8.07 15.55
C ARG A 346 17.03 -9.20 16.40
#